data_AF-Q9VDL5-F1
#
_entry.id   AF-Q9VDL5-F1
#
_cell.length_a   1.000
_cell.length_b   1.000
_cell.length_c   1.000
_cell.angle_alpha   90.00
_cell.angle_beta   90.00
_cell.angle_gamma   90.00
#
_symmetry.space_group_name_H-M   'P 1'
#
loop_
_entity.id
_entity.type
_entity.pdbx_description
1 polymer ?
#
loop_
_entity_poly.entity_id
_entity_poly.type
_entity_poly.pdbx_seq_one_letter_code
_entity_poly.pdbx_strand_id
1 'polypeptide(L)' 'MSKQPSFVSRNLVAVVMIPSLVGIHLGWSYMQSNRKLVTEAEQIEMPPVTFARFVWNKLTGAGSSTE' A
#
# COMPACT_ATOMS: atom_id res chain seq x y z
N MET A 1 38.59 -12.39 -13.33
CA MET A 1 37.47 -11.59 -13.88
C MET A 1 36.50 -11.30 -12.76
N SER A 2 36.41 -10.05 -12.26
CA SER A 2 35.37 -9.70 -11.29
C SER A 2 34.03 -9.79 -12.00
N LYS A 3 33.21 -10.78 -11.65
CA LYS A 3 31.82 -10.84 -12.12
C LYS A 3 31.09 -9.68 -11.45
N GLN A 4 30.97 -8.55 -12.14
CA GLN A 4 30.07 -7.49 -11.68
C GLN A 4 28.66 -8.10 -11.61
N PRO A 5 27.94 -7.92 -10.49
CA PRO A 5 26.59 -8.44 -10.37
C PRO A 5 25.72 -7.84 -11.48
N SER A 6 24.92 -8.69 -12.15
CA SER A 6 23.97 -8.24 -13.15
C SER A 6 22.92 -7.31 -12.53
N PHE A 7 22.31 -6.43 -13.34
CA PHE A 7 21.24 -5.54 -12.88
C PHE A 7 20.12 -6.28 -12.14
N VAL A 8 19.71 -7.44 -12.67
CA VAL A 8 18.67 -8.29 -12.05
C VAL A 8 19.13 -8.80 -10.68
N SER A 9 20.37 -9.29 -10.56
CA SER A 9 20.88 -9.79 -9.28
C SER A 9 21.02 -8.68 -8.23
N ARG A 10 21.42 -7.47 -8.65
CA ARG A 10 21.58 -6.33 -7.74
C ARG A 10 20.25 -5.74 -7.26
N ASN A 11 19.21 -5.82 -8.10
CA ASN A 11 17.89 -5.24 -7.83
C ASN A 11 16.79 -6.31 -7.66
N LEU A 12 17.17 -7.56 -7.38
CA LEU A 12 16.26 -8.71 -7.35
C LEU A 12 15.05 -8.45 -6.43
N VAL A 13 15.31 -7.87 -5.26
CA VAL A 13 14.27 -7.54 -4.30
C VAL A 13 13.27 -6.55 -4.90
N ALA A 14 13.72 -5.46 -5.54
CA ALA A 14 12.81 -4.50 -6.15
C ALA A 14 12.02 -5.10 -7.32
N VAL A 15 12.69 -5.92 -8.15
CA VAL A 15 12.09 -6.62 -9.29
C VAL A 15 10.95 -7.55 -8.85
N VAL A 16 11.07 -8.20 -7.69
CA VAL A 16 10.03 -9.06 -7.14
C VAL A 16 9.00 -8.27 -6.33
N MET A 17 9.45 -7.41 -5.43
CA MET A 17 8.59 -6.73 -4.45
C MET A 17 7.67 -5.70 -5.09
N ILE A 18 8.12 -4.93 -6.09
CA ILE A 18 7.29 -3.89 -6.71
C ILE A 18 6.06 -4.51 -7.39
N PRO A 19 6.19 -5.51 -8.29
CA PRO A 19 5.03 -6.20 -8.85
C PRO A 19 4.15 -6.87 -7.80
N SER A 20 4.73 -7.46 -6.74
CA SER A 20 3.95 -8.06 -5.65
C SER A 20 3.09 -7.02 -4.91
N LEU A 21 3.66 -5.86 -4.57
CA LEU A 21 2.92 -4.77 -3.92
C LEU A 21 1.81 -4.23 -4.82
N VAL A 22 2.07 -4.07 -6.12
CA VAL A 22 1.04 -3.67 -7.10
C VAL A 22 -0.07 -4.71 -7.15
N GLY A 23 0.27 -6.00 -7.20
CA GLY A 23 -0.70 -7.09 -7.21
C GLY A 23 -1.57 -7.11 -5.94
N ILE A 24 -0.97 -6.95 -4.76
CA ILE A 24 -1.69 -6.85 -3.49
C ILE A 24 -2.62 -5.63 -3.49
N HIS A 25 -2.15 -4.48 -3.99
CA HIS A 25 -2.95 -3.27 -4.07
C HIS A 25 -4.18 -3.41 -4.96
N LEU A 26 -4.01 -4.00 -6.15
CA LEU A 26 -5.10 -4.26 -7.09
C LEU A 26 -6.05 -5.34 -6.56
N GLY A 27 -5.51 -6.42 -5.97
CA GLY A 27 -6.30 -7.49 -5.37
C GLY A 27 -7.17 -6.98 -4.21
N TRP A 28 -6.62 -6.14 -3.33
CA TRP A 28 -7.39 -5.49 -2.27
C TRP A 28 -8.52 -4.62 -2.84
N SER A 29 -8.21 -3.76 -3.82
CA SER A 29 -9.20 -2.88 -4.45
C SER A 29 -10.33 -3.67 -5.15
N TYR A 30 -9.98 -4.78 -5.78
CA TYR A 30 -10.96 -5.70 -6.37
C TYR A 30 -11.87 -6.35 -5.32
N MET A 31 -11.31 -6.81 -4.19
CA MET A 31 -12.09 -7.39 -3.10
C MET A 31 -13.03 -6.35 -2.46
N GLN A 32 -12.54 -5.14 -2.21
CA GLN A 32 -13.33 -4.06 -1.59
C GLN A 32 -14.44 -3.55 -2.52
N SER A 33 -14.23 -3.49 -3.84
CA SER A 33 -15.26 -3.06 -4.80
C SER A 33 -16.33 -4.12 -5.05
N ASN A 34 -16.11 -5.37 -4.65
CA ASN A 34 -17.10 -6.42 -4.79
C ASN A 34 -18.19 -6.31 -3.71
N ARG A 35 -19.36 -5.82 -4.12
CA ARG A 35 -20.57 -5.67 -3.27
C ARG A 35 -21.10 -6.98 -2.68
N LYS A 36 -20.67 -8.14 -3.21
CA LYS A 36 -21.00 -9.44 -2.61
C LYS A 36 -20.17 -9.76 -1.37
N LEU A 37 -18.99 -9.15 -1.23
CA LEU A 37 -18.05 -9.41 -0.14
C LEU A 37 -18.07 -8.30 0.91
N VAL A 38 -18.24 -7.04 0.47
CA VAL A 38 -18.18 -5.86 1.33
C VAL A 38 -19.25 -4.86 0.89
N THR A 39 -20.12 -4.45 1.82
CA THR A 39 -21.10 -3.39 1.54
C THR A 39 -20.40 -2.03 1.37
N GLU A 40 -21.05 -1.04 0.74
CA GLU A 40 -20.41 0.27 0.52
C GLU A 40 -19.95 0.94 1.82
N ALA A 41 -20.70 0.75 2.90
CA ALA A 41 -20.41 1.30 4.22
C ALA A 41 -19.25 0.59 4.93
N GLU A 42 -18.90 -0.64 4.54
CA GLU A 42 -17.83 -1.44 5.13
C GLU A 42 -16.53 -1.36 4.32
N GLN A 43 -16.51 -0.57 3.23
CA GLN A 43 -15.30 -0.41 2.44
C GLN A 43 -14.22 0.28 3.25
N ILE A 44 -13.09 -0.40 3.41
CA ILE A 44 -11.94 0.12 4.16
C ILE A 44 -10.81 0.44 3.19
N GLU A 45 -10.29 1.68 3.27
CA GLU A 45 -9.03 2.05 2.63
C GLU A 45 -7.94 1.06 3.05
N MET A 46 -6.99 0.77 2.16
CA MET A 46 -5.91 -0.15 2.47
C MET A 46 -5.25 0.18 3.82
N PRO A 47 -4.97 -0.81 4.69
CA PRO A 47 -4.39 -0.54 6.01
C PRO A 47 -3.12 0.35 5.97
N PRO A 48 -2.19 0.18 5.00
CA PRO A 48 -1.08 1.12 4.82
C PRO A 48 -1.49 2.56 4.50
N VAL A 49 -2.56 2.78 3.72
CA VAL A 49 -3.07 4.12 3.38
C VAL A 49 -3.74 4.75 4.59
N THR A 50 -4.56 3.99 5.31
CA THR A 50 -5.20 4.43 6.57
C THR A 50 -4.14 4.81 7.61
N PHE A 51 -3.07 4.01 7.74
CA PHE A 51 -1.95 4.32 8.61
C PHE A 51 -1.17 5.55 8.15
N ALA A 52 -0.89 5.69 6.85
CA ALA A 52 -0.22 6.87 6.30
C ALA A 52 -1.03 8.15 6.55
N ARG A 53 -2.36 8.11 6.36
CA ARG A 53 -3.26 9.21 6.70
C ARG A 53 -3.28 9.50 8.20
N PHE A 54 -3.33 8.47 9.03
CA PHE A 54 -3.25 8.63 10.49
C PHE A 54 -1.95 9.34 10.90
N VAL A 55 -0.80 8.89 10.39
CA VAL A 55 0.50 9.50 10.66
C VAL A 55 0.55 10.92 10.11
N TRP A 56 0.05 11.16 8.90
CA TRP A 56 -0.01 12.49 8.30
C TRP A 56 -0.87 13.46 9.11
N ASN A 57 -2.07 13.04 9.51
CA ASN A 57 -2.98 13.86 10.33
C ASN A 57 -2.39 14.16 11.71
N LYS A 58 -1.64 13.22 12.29
CA LYS A 58 -0.91 13.42 13.53
C LYS A 58 0.25 14.42 13.37
N LEU A 59 1.00 14.34 12.27
CA LEU A 59 2.13 15.24 11.98
C LEU A 59 1.67 16.65 11.60
N THR A 60 0.58 16.78 10.84
CA THR A 60 0.05 18.07 10.38
C THR A 60 -0.84 18.78 11.41
N GLY A 61 -1.12 18.15 12.57
CA GLY A 61 -1.95 18.75 13.61
C GLY A 61 -3.41 18.97 13.20
N ALA A 62 -3.87 18.36 12.10
CA ALA A 62 -5.26 18.45 11.65
C ALA A 62 -6.25 17.82 12.65
N GLY A 63 -5.76 16.98 13.58
CA GLY A 63 -6.56 16.42 14.68
C GLY A 63 -6.62 17.28 15.95
N SER A 64 -5.97 18.45 15.99
CA SER A 64 -5.98 19.37 17.15
C SER A 64 -6.85 20.60 16.94
N SER A 65 -7.85 20.53 16.06
CA SER A 65 -8.82 21.61 15.89
C SER A 65 -10.24 21.08 16.07
N THR A 66 -10.89 21.58 17.12
CA THR A 66 -12.32 21.50 17.48
C THR A 66 -12.70 20.39 18.46
N GLU A 67 -12.61 20.77 19.74
CA GLU A 67 -13.53 20.38 20.83
C GLU A 67 -15.01 20.37 20.41
#